data_AF-A0AAP8QHX0-F1
#
_entry.id   AF-A0AAP8QHX0-F1
#
_cell.length_a   1.000
_cell.length_b   1.000
_cell.length_c   1.000
_cell.angle_alpha   90.00
_cell.angle_beta   90.00
_cell.angle_gamma   90.00
#
_symmetry.space_group_name_H-M   'P 1'
#
loop_
_entity.id
_entity.type
_entity.pdbx_description
1 polymer ?
#
loop_
_entity_poly.entity_id
_entity_poly.type
_entity_poly.pdbx_seq_one_letter_code
_entity_poly.pdbx_strand_id
1 'polypeptide(L)'
;MKAELINNLEDLKSVRQLVNELQIRDSSKEIIKSAISDAFRTVNKKLYIIESREKTKLETKMINNHQVTIPKGLYSNKNAVYYYEDGVIYQISKPRFDQDKSFHMINCVWIDEVNRQTRLIVRTLGGDSYGDRYFLEASYYKDIRDDYPYLTKAISRKNYKYKEYVEKVLAYIREFNGFENFYIKRHKN
;
A
#
# COMPACT_ATOMS: atom_id res chain seq x y z
N MET A 1 -18.71 17.55 0.24
CA MET A 1 -17.26 17.30 0.27
C MET A 1 -16.51 17.82 -0.96
N LYS A 2 -16.73 17.34 -2.20
CA LYS A 2 -16.00 17.88 -3.38
C LYS A 2 -16.29 19.37 -3.66
N ALA A 3 -17.57 19.75 -3.70
CA ALA A 3 -17.98 21.14 -3.88
C ALA A 3 -17.44 22.07 -2.78
N GLU A 4 -17.45 21.61 -1.54
CA GLU A 4 -16.86 22.32 -0.39
C GLU A 4 -15.34 22.55 -0.57
N LEU A 5 -14.60 21.54 -1.05
CA LEU A 5 -13.18 21.71 -1.34
C LEU A 5 -12.92 22.68 -2.51
N ILE A 6 -13.81 22.74 -3.51
CA ILE A 6 -13.74 23.72 -4.60
C ILE A 6 -13.97 25.13 -4.04
N ASN A 7 -14.98 25.32 -3.20
CA ASN A 7 -15.24 26.60 -2.53
C ASN A 7 -14.02 27.03 -1.69
N ASN A 8 -13.43 26.11 -0.92
CA ASN A 8 -12.21 26.38 -0.16
C ASN A 8 -11.04 26.85 -1.06
N LEU A 9 -10.92 26.37 -2.30
CA LEU A 9 -9.90 26.87 -3.23
C LEU A 9 -10.17 28.31 -3.66
N GLU A 10 -11.42 28.64 -3.94
CA GLU A 10 -11.81 30.00 -4.30
C GLU A 10 -11.59 30.96 -3.12
N ASP A 11 -11.97 30.56 -1.91
CA ASP A 11 -11.71 31.34 -0.69
C ASP A 11 -10.20 31.58 -0.49
N LEU A 12 -9.37 30.54 -0.68
CA LEU A 12 -7.90 30.68 -0.61
C LEU A 12 -7.34 31.62 -1.69
N LYS A 13 -7.95 31.68 -2.89
CA LYS A 13 -7.55 32.63 -3.95
C LYS A 13 -7.89 34.05 -3.52
N SER A 14 -9.10 34.27 -3.01
CA SER A 14 -9.55 35.56 -2.51
C SER A 14 -8.67 36.05 -1.35
N VAL A 15 -8.37 35.18 -0.37
CA VAL A 15 -7.46 35.52 0.74
C VAL A 15 -6.07 35.88 0.24
N ARG A 16 -5.53 35.13 -0.75
CA ARG A 16 -4.22 35.46 -1.34
C ARG A 16 -4.21 36.84 -2.00
N GLN A 17 -5.31 37.22 -2.66
CA GLN A 17 -5.45 38.53 -3.27
C GLN A 17 -5.49 39.63 -2.20
N LEU A 18 -6.31 39.46 -1.16
CA LEU A 18 -6.39 40.38 -0.02
C LEU A 18 -5.02 40.59 0.65
N VAL A 19 -4.21 39.52 0.80
CA VAL A 19 -2.86 39.62 1.38
C VAL A 19 -1.93 40.53 0.58
N ASN A 20 -2.10 40.60 -0.75
CA ASN A 20 -1.32 41.53 -1.57
C ASN A 20 -1.65 42.99 -1.24
N GLU A 21 -2.92 43.26 -0.93
CA GLU A 21 -3.47 44.60 -0.66
C GLU A 21 -3.21 45.09 0.78
N LEU A 22 -2.84 44.18 1.70
CA LEU A 22 -2.52 44.54 3.08
C LEU A 22 -1.34 45.51 3.18
N GLN A 23 -1.47 46.54 4.03
CA GLN A 23 -0.37 47.47 4.34
C GLN A 23 0.52 46.94 5.47
N ILE A 24 1.10 45.75 5.27
CA ILE A 24 2.04 45.11 6.21
C ILE A 24 3.41 44.91 5.55
N ARG A 25 4.43 44.61 6.36
CA ARG A 25 5.80 44.33 5.88
C ARG A 25 5.79 43.19 4.86
N ASP A 26 6.62 43.32 3.83
CA ASP A 26 6.72 42.32 2.75
C ASP A 26 7.12 40.93 3.27
N SER A 27 8.02 40.87 4.25
CA SER A 27 8.40 39.59 4.88
C SER A 27 7.21 38.87 5.52
N SER A 28 6.27 39.61 6.12
CA SER A 28 5.03 39.05 6.66
C SER A 28 4.09 38.56 5.56
N LYS A 29 3.99 39.29 4.44
CA LYS A 29 3.19 38.85 3.28
C LYS A 29 3.69 37.54 2.71
N GLU A 30 5.01 37.38 2.58
CA GLU A 30 5.60 36.15 2.03
C GLU A 30 5.37 34.93 2.94
N ILE A 31 5.47 35.11 4.26
CA ILE A 31 5.11 34.04 5.23
C ILE A 31 3.65 33.62 5.05
N ILE A 32 2.73 34.58 4.96
CA ILE A 32 1.30 34.29 4.79
C ILE A 32 1.03 33.61 3.45
N LYS A 33 1.62 34.09 2.36
CA LYS A 33 1.50 33.48 1.02
C LYS A 33 2.05 32.06 0.98
N SER A 34 3.14 31.79 1.70
CA SER A 34 3.70 30.45 1.84
C SER A 34 2.69 29.50 2.51
N ALA A 35 2.11 29.91 3.65
CA ALA A 35 1.07 29.14 4.34
C ALA A 35 -0.18 28.91 3.46
N ILE A 36 -0.60 29.93 2.70
CA ILE A 36 -1.71 29.81 1.74
C ILE A 36 -1.36 28.80 0.64
N SER A 37 -0.12 28.82 0.14
CA SER A 37 0.34 27.90 -0.90
C SER A 37 0.34 26.45 -0.42
N ASP A 38 0.71 26.22 0.84
CA ASP A 38 0.59 24.91 1.49
C ASP A 38 -0.86 24.45 1.66
N ALA A 39 -1.76 25.36 2.01
CA ALA A 39 -3.19 25.09 2.04
C ALA A 39 -3.73 24.72 0.65
N PHE A 40 -3.36 25.47 -0.40
CA PHE A 40 -3.69 25.17 -1.80
C PHE A 40 -3.24 23.76 -2.19
N ARG A 41 -1.97 23.44 -1.93
CA ARG A 41 -1.40 22.12 -2.23
C ARG A 41 -2.19 21.02 -1.53
N THR A 42 -2.58 21.24 -0.28
CA THR A 42 -3.34 20.27 0.51
C THR A 42 -4.75 20.05 -0.05
N VAL A 43 -5.48 21.12 -0.37
CA VAL A 43 -6.83 21.04 -0.93
C VAL A 43 -6.81 20.41 -2.32
N ASN A 44 -5.89 20.84 -3.20
CA ASN A 44 -5.71 20.25 -4.53
C ASN A 44 -5.40 18.75 -4.45
N LYS A 45 -4.54 18.32 -3.51
CA LYS A 45 -4.27 16.90 -3.30
C LYS A 45 -5.52 16.12 -2.91
N LYS A 46 -6.38 16.67 -2.04
CA LYS A 46 -7.64 16.03 -1.65
C LYS A 46 -8.61 15.92 -2.83
N LEU A 47 -8.74 16.98 -3.64
CA LEU A 47 -9.56 16.97 -4.84
C LEU A 47 -9.08 15.95 -5.86
N TYR A 48 -7.77 15.93 -6.14
CA TYR A 48 -7.17 14.95 -7.03
C TYR A 48 -7.49 13.51 -6.60
N ILE A 49 -7.41 13.20 -5.30
CA ILE A 49 -7.77 11.87 -4.78
C ILE A 49 -9.25 11.56 -5.04
N ILE A 50 -10.17 12.50 -4.78
CA ILE A 50 -11.60 12.31 -5.04
C ILE A 50 -11.85 12.04 -6.53
N GLU A 51 -11.29 12.87 -7.40
CA GLU A 51 -11.46 12.75 -8.85
C GLU A 51 -10.85 11.46 -9.40
N SER A 52 -9.69 11.06 -8.87
CA SER A 52 -9.05 9.79 -9.20
C SER A 52 -9.96 8.63 -8.84
N ARG A 53 -10.60 8.64 -7.66
CA ARG A 53 -11.57 7.60 -7.25
C ARG A 53 -12.80 7.57 -8.15
N GLU A 54 -13.37 8.73 -8.49
CA GLU A 54 -14.52 8.84 -9.38
C GLU A 54 -14.24 8.23 -10.77
N LYS A 55 -13.01 8.38 -11.27
CA LYS A 55 -12.58 7.85 -12.57
C LYS A 55 -12.13 6.38 -12.51
N THR A 56 -11.84 5.86 -11.32
CA THR A 56 -11.27 4.52 -11.17
C THR A 56 -12.36 3.45 -11.32
N LYS A 57 -12.24 2.65 -12.38
CA LYS A 57 -13.03 1.43 -12.56
C LYS A 57 -12.27 0.25 -11.96
N LEU A 58 -12.93 -0.49 -11.08
CA LEU A 58 -12.37 -1.70 -10.49
C LEU A 58 -12.70 -2.91 -11.38
N GLU A 59 -11.76 -3.83 -11.44
CA GLU A 59 -11.93 -5.12 -12.11
C GLU A 59 -12.52 -6.13 -11.12
N THR A 60 -13.40 -7.02 -11.58
CA THR A 60 -13.82 -8.19 -10.81
C THR A 60 -13.23 -9.45 -11.40
N LYS A 61 -12.74 -10.36 -10.55
CA LYS A 61 -12.20 -11.67 -10.96
C LYS A 61 -12.86 -12.80 -10.18
N MET A 62 -12.94 -13.96 -10.82
CA MET A 62 -13.29 -15.20 -10.11
C MET A 62 -12.05 -15.78 -9.44
N ILE A 63 -12.07 -15.90 -8.12
CA ILE A 63 -11.01 -16.50 -7.30
C ILE A 63 -11.69 -17.49 -6.35
N ASN A 64 -11.26 -18.75 -6.33
CA ASN A 64 -11.86 -19.81 -5.49
C ASN A 64 -13.39 -19.91 -5.62
N ASN A 65 -13.95 -19.77 -6.83
CA ASN A 65 -15.40 -19.71 -7.09
C ASN A 65 -16.14 -18.50 -6.47
N HIS A 66 -15.42 -17.51 -5.95
CA HIS A 66 -15.98 -16.24 -5.50
C HIS A 66 -15.72 -15.15 -6.53
N GLN A 67 -16.73 -14.33 -6.82
CA GLN A 67 -16.55 -13.10 -7.59
C GLN A 67 -16.00 -12.02 -6.66
N VAL A 68 -14.75 -11.63 -6.87
CA VAL A 68 -14.02 -10.71 -6.00
C VAL A 68 -13.67 -9.45 -6.76
N THR A 69 -13.93 -8.28 -6.16
CA THR A 69 -13.47 -7.00 -6.70
C THR A 69 -12.00 -6.81 -6.37
N ILE A 70 -11.17 -6.62 -7.38
CA ILE A 70 -9.73 -6.45 -7.23
C ILE A 70 -9.43 -4.98 -6.87
N PRO A 71 -8.79 -4.74 -5.72
CA PRO A 71 -8.39 -3.40 -5.30
C PRO A 71 -7.42 -2.74 -6.26
N LYS A 72 -7.54 -1.42 -6.45
CA LYS A 72 -6.66 -0.69 -7.36
C LYS A 72 -5.20 -0.75 -6.91
N GLY A 73 -4.96 -0.62 -5.60
CA GLY A 73 -3.63 -0.72 -5.00
C GLY A 73 -3.05 -2.15 -4.95
N LEU A 74 -3.81 -3.18 -5.34
CA LEU A 74 -3.28 -4.54 -5.53
C LEU A 74 -2.72 -4.62 -6.95
N TYR A 75 -1.40 -4.51 -7.09
CA TYR A 75 -0.75 -4.54 -8.39
C TYR A 75 -1.05 -5.85 -9.12
N SER A 76 -1.28 -5.77 -10.43
CA SER A 76 -1.50 -6.96 -11.25
C SER A 76 -0.18 -7.74 -11.37
N ASN A 77 -0.20 -8.99 -10.91
CA ASN A 77 0.89 -9.93 -11.14
C ASN A 77 0.34 -11.17 -11.85
N LYS A 78 0.73 -11.37 -13.11
CA LYS A 78 0.32 -12.52 -13.93
C LYS A 78 0.99 -13.82 -13.49
N ASN A 79 2.12 -13.72 -12.79
CA ASN A 79 2.89 -14.86 -12.29
C ASN A 79 2.58 -15.15 -10.80
N ALA A 80 1.45 -14.65 -10.30
CA ALA A 80 0.99 -14.92 -8.95
C ALA A 80 -0.23 -15.84 -8.96
N VAL A 81 -0.33 -16.65 -7.92
CA VAL A 81 -1.53 -17.41 -7.58
C VAL A 81 -2.37 -16.56 -6.64
N TYR A 82 -3.68 -16.55 -6.85
CA TYR A 82 -4.62 -15.79 -6.04
C TYR A 82 -5.48 -16.74 -5.22
N TYR A 83 -5.68 -16.41 -3.95
CA TYR A 83 -6.62 -17.07 -3.06
C TYR A 83 -7.55 -16.03 -2.45
N TYR A 84 -8.78 -16.45 -2.21
CA TYR A 84 -9.77 -15.66 -1.50
C TYR A 84 -10.33 -16.48 -0.35
N GLU A 85 -10.35 -15.88 0.84
CA GLU A 85 -10.85 -16.47 2.08
C GLU A 85 -11.31 -15.33 3.00
N ASP A 86 -12.52 -15.39 3.52
CA ASP A 86 -13.07 -14.47 4.54
C ASP A 86 -12.83 -12.96 4.26
N GLY A 87 -13.07 -12.52 3.02
CA GLY A 87 -12.89 -11.11 2.66
C GLY A 87 -11.43 -10.70 2.42
N VAL A 88 -10.51 -11.66 2.41
CA VAL A 88 -9.07 -11.42 2.24
C VAL A 88 -8.59 -12.01 0.92
N ILE A 89 -7.85 -11.20 0.15
CA ILE A 89 -7.22 -11.61 -1.10
C ILE A 89 -5.75 -11.87 -0.83
N TYR A 90 -5.31 -13.10 -1.02
CA TYR A 90 -3.90 -13.46 -1.00
C TYR A 90 -3.40 -13.50 -2.45
N GLN A 91 -2.32 -12.79 -2.72
CA GLN A 91 -1.58 -12.84 -3.96
C GLN A 91 -0.18 -13.38 -3.65
N ILE A 92 0.04 -14.65 -3.99
CA ILE A 92 1.32 -15.32 -3.77
C ILE A 92 2.10 -15.34 -5.07
N SER A 93 3.22 -14.64 -5.12
CA SER A 93 4.08 -14.58 -6.30
C SER A 93 4.97 -15.81 -6.38
N LYS A 94 5.26 -16.30 -7.60
CA LYS A 94 6.36 -17.26 -7.81
C LYS A 94 7.72 -16.64 -7.46
N PRO A 95 8.70 -17.44 -7.00
CA PRO A 95 10.06 -16.96 -6.77
C PRO A 95 10.72 -16.49 -8.06
N ARG A 96 11.39 -15.34 -7.98
CA ARG A 96 12.30 -14.85 -9.01
C ARG A 96 13.73 -15.13 -8.55
N PHE A 97 14.47 -15.86 -9.36
CA PHE A 97 15.86 -16.23 -9.09
C PHE A 97 16.82 -15.26 -9.76
N ASP A 98 17.88 -14.92 -9.03
CA ASP A 98 19.03 -14.16 -9.50
C ASP A 98 20.13 -15.12 -10.01
N GLN A 99 21.19 -14.56 -10.62
CA GLN A 99 22.23 -15.36 -11.27
C GLN A 99 23.00 -16.28 -10.31
N ASP A 100 23.13 -15.86 -9.06
CA ASP A 100 23.78 -16.60 -7.98
C ASP A 100 22.86 -17.66 -7.33
N LYS A 101 21.67 -17.88 -7.90
CA LYS A 101 20.59 -18.74 -7.39
C LYS A 101 19.94 -18.24 -6.09
N SER A 102 20.28 -17.04 -5.62
CA SER A 102 19.44 -16.36 -4.65
C SER A 102 18.09 -16.04 -5.27
N PHE A 103 17.08 -15.81 -4.45
CA PHE A 103 15.75 -15.51 -4.93
C PHE A 103 15.06 -14.45 -4.10
N HIS A 104 14.08 -13.82 -4.74
CA HIS A 104 13.18 -12.89 -4.09
C HIS A 104 11.72 -13.17 -4.47
N MET A 105 10.84 -12.99 -3.50
CA MET A 105 9.38 -13.11 -3.64
C MET A 105 8.71 -11.91 -2.99
N ILE A 106 7.66 -11.41 -3.62
CA ILE A 106 6.82 -10.35 -3.06
C ILE A 106 5.39 -10.86 -3.04
N ASN A 107 4.90 -11.18 -1.85
CA ASN A 107 3.54 -11.65 -1.65
C ASN A 107 2.71 -10.51 -1.08
N CYS A 108 1.46 -10.43 -1.50
CA CYS A 108 0.51 -9.45 -1.01
C CYS A 108 -0.66 -10.13 -0.35
N VAL A 109 -1.12 -9.54 0.76
CA VAL A 109 -2.41 -9.86 1.36
C VAL A 109 -3.22 -8.58 1.40
N TRP A 110 -4.41 -8.59 0.82
CA TRP A 110 -5.32 -7.47 0.86
C TRP A 110 -6.48 -7.79 1.79
N ILE A 111 -6.65 -6.98 2.83
CA ILE A 111 -7.64 -7.16 3.88
C ILE A 111 -8.64 -6.03 3.77
N ASP A 112 -9.91 -6.38 3.54
CA ASP A 112 -11.03 -5.46 3.59
C ASP A 112 -11.51 -5.29 5.04
N GLU A 113 -11.33 -4.10 5.61
CA GLU A 113 -11.77 -3.77 6.97
C GLU A 113 -13.01 -2.86 6.96
N VAL A 114 -13.85 -2.98 5.92
CA VAL A 114 -15.11 -2.23 5.68
C VAL A 114 -14.90 -0.74 5.42
N ASN A 115 -14.32 -0.02 6.38
CA ASN A 115 -14.10 1.42 6.34
C ASN A 115 -12.70 1.81 5.85
N ARG A 116 -11.81 0.83 5.67
CA ARG A 116 -10.44 1.01 5.22
C ARG A 116 -9.95 -0.30 4.60
N GLN A 117 -8.87 -0.20 3.85
CA GLN A 117 -8.23 -1.37 3.27
C GLN A 117 -6.78 -1.43 3.75
N THR A 118 -6.31 -2.64 4.04
CA THR A 118 -4.92 -2.87 4.43
C THR A 118 -4.27 -3.83 3.44
N ARG A 119 -3.16 -3.41 2.85
CA ARG A 119 -2.28 -4.29 2.07
C ARG A 119 -1.09 -4.68 2.93
N LEU A 120 -0.95 -5.96 3.23
CA LEU A 120 0.26 -6.51 3.80
C LEU A 120 1.17 -6.97 2.67
N ILE A 121 2.43 -6.59 2.74
CA ILE A 121 3.48 -7.09 1.88
C ILE A 121 4.36 -8.02 2.72
N VAL A 122 4.54 -9.25 2.23
CA VAL A 122 5.48 -10.24 2.76
C VAL A 122 6.54 -10.47 1.70
N ARG A 123 7.68 -9.76 1.83
CA ARG A 123 8.85 -9.99 0.98
C ARG A 123 9.70 -11.10 1.57
N THR A 124 10.10 -12.04 0.73
CA THR A 124 11.05 -13.09 1.08
C THR A 124 12.28 -12.90 0.22
N LEU A 125 13.46 -12.86 0.85
CA LEU A 125 14.75 -13.01 0.20
C LEU A 125 15.35 -14.31 0.69
N GLY A 126 15.99 -15.09 -0.18
CA GLY A 126 16.52 -16.39 0.19
C GLY A 126 17.51 -16.97 -0.80
N GLY A 127 18.03 -18.15 -0.49
CA GLY A 127 18.98 -18.87 -1.36
C GLY A 127 20.41 -18.29 -1.40
N ASP A 128 20.68 -17.24 -0.62
CA ASP A 128 22.02 -16.70 -0.43
C ASP A 128 22.70 -17.25 0.85
N SER A 129 23.93 -16.83 1.10
CA SER A 129 24.71 -17.26 2.27
C SER A 129 24.18 -16.72 3.61
N TYR A 130 23.25 -15.77 3.60
CA TYR A 130 22.64 -15.17 4.79
C TYR A 130 21.36 -15.88 5.20
N GLY A 131 20.84 -16.77 4.35
CA GLY A 131 19.60 -17.49 4.59
C GLY A 131 18.35 -16.65 4.31
N ASP A 132 17.19 -17.26 4.51
CA ASP A 132 15.91 -16.65 4.17
C ASP A 132 15.52 -15.57 5.18
N ARG A 133 15.10 -14.44 4.66
CA ARG A 133 14.76 -13.23 5.41
C ARG A 133 13.40 -12.72 4.96
N TYR A 134 12.58 -12.37 5.95
CA TYR A 134 11.25 -11.83 5.71
C TYR A 134 11.20 -10.35 6.05
N PHE A 135 10.71 -9.55 5.11
CA PHE A 135 10.44 -8.13 5.33
C PHE A 135 8.93 -7.91 5.22
N LEU A 136 8.35 -7.40 6.30
CA LEU A 136 6.91 -7.27 6.46
C LEU A 136 6.53 -5.79 6.53
N GLU A 137 5.55 -5.41 5.73
CA GLU A 137 5.05 -4.05 5.64
C GLU A 137 3.52 -4.06 5.58
N ALA A 138 2.89 -3.09 6.24
CA ALA A 138 1.46 -2.81 6.12
C ALA A 138 1.26 -1.42 5.49
N SER A 139 0.59 -1.38 4.34
CA SER A 139 0.13 -0.18 3.66
C SER A 139 -1.37 0.01 3.91
N TYR A 140 -1.79 1.22 4.29
CA TYR A 140 -3.17 1.55 4.65
C TYR A 140 -3.79 2.47 3.59
N TYR A 141 -5.00 2.13 3.15
CA TYR A 141 -5.77 2.84 2.15
C TYR A 141 -7.11 3.25 2.72
N LYS A 142 -7.62 4.40 2.28
CA LYS A 142 -8.93 4.91 2.73
C LYS A 142 -10.06 4.34 1.88
N ASP A 143 -9.77 3.90 0.67
CA ASP A 143 -10.74 3.37 -0.29
C ASP A 143 -10.09 2.28 -1.16
N ILE A 144 -10.87 1.29 -1.60
CA ILE A 144 -10.43 0.22 -2.50
C ILE A 144 -9.96 0.73 -3.87
N ARG A 145 -10.41 1.93 -4.27
CA ARG A 145 -10.03 2.63 -5.51
C ARG A 145 -8.74 3.43 -5.39
N ASP A 146 -8.18 3.56 -4.18
CA ASP A 146 -6.93 4.29 -3.99
C ASP A 146 -5.75 3.50 -4.58
N ASP A 147 -4.98 4.14 -5.46
CA ASP A 147 -3.75 3.58 -6.03
C ASP A 147 -2.59 3.63 -5.01
N TYR A 148 -2.57 4.66 -4.17
CA TYR A 148 -1.52 4.91 -3.20
C TYR A 148 -2.04 4.88 -1.75
N PRO A 149 -1.28 4.28 -0.82
CA PRO A 149 -1.65 4.28 0.58
C PRO A 149 -1.45 5.67 1.18
N TYR A 150 -2.25 6.02 2.19
CA TYR A 150 -2.04 7.24 2.97
C TYR A 150 -1.01 7.04 4.09
N LEU A 151 -0.67 5.79 4.41
CA LEU A 151 0.30 5.42 5.44
C LEU A 151 0.90 4.05 5.11
N THR A 152 2.20 3.91 5.35
CA THR A 152 2.91 2.64 5.25
C THR A 152 3.77 2.46 6.49
N LYS A 153 3.77 1.25 7.07
CA LYS A 153 4.54 0.91 8.27
C LYS A 153 5.21 -0.45 8.13
N ALA A 154 6.48 -0.53 8.49
CA ALA A 154 7.11 -1.82 8.77
C ALA A 154 6.41 -2.48 9.96
N ILE A 155 6.19 -3.79 9.89
CA ILE A 155 5.54 -4.56 10.97
C ILE A 155 6.44 -5.72 11.39
N SER A 156 6.31 -6.16 12.64
CA SER A 156 6.97 -7.38 13.10
C SER A 156 6.11 -8.59 12.76
N ARG A 157 6.75 -9.76 12.61
CA ARG A 157 6.05 -11.04 12.43
C ARG A 157 5.10 -11.37 13.60
N LYS A 158 5.41 -10.87 14.80
CA LYS A 158 4.62 -11.03 16.01
C LYS A 158 3.48 -10.00 16.15
N ASN A 159 3.24 -9.15 15.15
CA ASN A 159 2.18 -8.16 15.20
C ASN A 159 0.82 -8.87 15.40
N TYR A 160 0.16 -8.64 16.54
CA TYR A 160 -1.07 -9.34 16.92
C TYR A 160 -2.15 -9.27 15.84
N LYS A 161 -2.32 -8.10 15.21
CA LYS A 161 -3.36 -7.87 14.20
C LYS A 161 -3.09 -8.64 12.91
N TYR A 162 -1.83 -8.78 12.51
CA TYR A 162 -1.46 -9.31 11.20
C TYR A 162 -0.81 -10.69 11.21
N LYS A 163 -0.51 -11.22 12.40
CA LYS A 163 0.21 -12.47 12.59
C LYS A 163 -0.42 -13.61 11.80
N GLU A 164 -1.74 -13.78 11.88
CA GLU A 164 -2.42 -14.88 11.22
C GLU A 164 -2.27 -14.83 9.69
N TYR A 165 -2.48 -13.67 9.08
CA TYR A 165 -2.31 -13.48 7.64
C TYR A 165 -0.87 -13.73 7.19
N VAL A 166 0.10 -13.23 7.97
CA VAL A 166 1.52 -13.44 7.67
C VAL A 166 1.89 -14.92 7.79
N GLU A 167 1.47 -15.61 8.85
CA GLU A 167 1.75 -17.04 9.01
C GLU A 167 1.11 -17.89 7.91
N LYS A 168 -0.11 -17.57 7.45
CA LYS A 168 -0.73 -18.24 6.29
C LYS A 168 0.13 -18.10 5.03
N VAL A 169 0.63 -16.90 4.74
CA VAL A 169 1.55 -16.68 3.59
C VAL A 169 2.84 -17.48 3.77
N LEU A 170 3.43 -17.47 4.96
CA LEU A 170 4.67 -18.21 5.22
C LEU A 170 4.46 -19.73 5.13
N ALA A 171 3.34 -20.25 5.60
CA ALA A 171 2.97 -21.66 5.47
C ALA A 171 2.85 -22.06 4.00
N TYR A 172 2.15 -21.25 3.20
CA TYR A 172 2.02 -21.47 1.76
C TYR A 172 3.40 -21.49 1.07
N ILE A 173 4.24 -20.50 1.39
CA ILE A 173 5.60 -20.41 0.86
C ILE A 173 6.37 -21.71 1.13
N ARG A 174 6.30 -22.24 2.36
CA ARG A 174 6.96 -23.48 2.76
C ARG A 174 6.45 -24.69 2.00
N GLU A 175 5.13 -24.86 1.95
CA GLU A 175 4.48 -26.02 1.34
C GLU A 175 4.72 -26.11 -0.17
N PHE A 176 4.51 -25.00 -0.89
CA PHE A 176 4.44 -25.03 -2.35
C PHE A 176 5.75 -24.70 -3.07
N ASN A 177 6.72 -24.13 -2.37
CA ASN A 177 8.02 -23.81 -2.95
C ASN A 177 9.18 -24.54 -2.26
N GLY A 178 8.89 -25.42 -1.29
CA GLY A 178 9.87 -26.31 -0.68
C GLY A 178 10.97 -25.60 0.13
N PHE A 179 10.70 -24.42 0.69
CA PHE A 179 11.69 -23.60 1.41
C PHE A 179 12.04 -24.12 2.82
N GLU A 180 12.13 -25.43 3.02
CA GLU A 180 12.80 -26.01 4.19
C GLU A 180 14.27 -26.26 3.86
N ASN A 181 15.13 -25.30 4.19
CA ASN A 181 16.51 -25.58 4.58
C ASN A 181 17.02 -24.51 5.56
N PHE A 182 16.37 -24.42 6.71
CA PHE A 182 16.90 -23.66 7.85
C PHE A 182 17.34 -24.64 8.94
N TYR A 183 18.65 -24.67 9.18
CA TYR A 183 19.40 -25.36 10.25
C TYR A 183 19.92 -26.80 10.08
N ILE A 184 19.66 -27.55 9.00
CA ILE A 184 20.15 -28.95 8.93
C ILE A 184 21.58 -29.10 8.36
N LYS A 185 22.15 -28.10 7.67
CA LYS A 185 23.51 -28.18 7.07
C LYS A 185 24.61 -27.38 7.77
N ARG A 186 24.53 -27.18 9.09
CA ARG A 186 25.68 -26.69 9.89
C ARG A 186 26.10 -27.57 11.08
N HIS A 187 25.47 -28.74 11.26
CA HIS A 187 25.94 -29.74 12.23
C HIS A 187 25.87 -31.16 11.67
N LYS A 188 26.58 -31.40 10.56
CA LYS A 188 27.16 -32.71 10.28
C LYS A 188 28.62 -32.47 9.92
N ASN A 189 29.46 -32.59 10.94
CA ASN A 189 30.86 -32.99 10.77
C ASN A 189 30.89 -34.37 10.13
#